data_AF-U3KPH2-F1
#
_entry.id   AF-U3KPH2-F1
#
_cell.length_a   1.000
_cell.length_b   1.000
_cell.length_c   1.000
_cell.angle_alpha   90.00
_cell.angle_beta   90.00
_cell.angle_gamma   90.00
#
_symmetry.space_group_name_H-M   'P 1'
#
loop_
_entity.id
_entity.type
_entity.pdbx_description
1 polymer ?
#
loop_
_entity_poly.entity_id
_entity_poly.type
_entity_poly.pdbx_seq_one_letter_code
_entity_poly.pdbx_strand_id
1 'polypeptide(L)'
;MCNNECDASTPELAHPPELMFDFEGRHPSTFWQSATWKEYPKPLQVNITLSWSKTIELTDNIVITFESGRPDQMILEKSLDYGRTWQPYQYYATDCLDAFHMDPKSVKDLSQHTVLEIICTEEYSTGYSTNSKIIHFEIKDRFAFFAGPRLRNMASLYGQLDTTKKLRDFFTVTDLRIRLLRPAVGEIFVDELHLARYFYAISDIKVRGRCKCNLHATVCVYDNSKLTCECEHNTTGPDCGKCKKNYQGRPWSPGSYLPIPKGTANTSNVCDNELLHCQNGGTCHNNVRCLCPAAYTGILCEKLRCEEAGSCGPDSGQGPPAHSKPALPLLLLLLLLSALLGAANPLVF
;
A
#
# COMPACT_ATOMS: atom_id res chain seq x y z
N MET A 1 -17.51 42.28 -0.11
CA MET A 1 -17.33 41.96 -1.53
C MET A 1 -16.53 40.67 -1.62
N CYS A 2 -17.13 39.60 -2.15
CA CYS A 2 -16.43 38.35 -2.50
C CYS A 2 -16.00 38.49 -3.96
N ASN A 3 -14.77 38.93 -4.22
CA ASN A 3 -14.26 39.22 -5.58
C ASN A 3 -13.43 38.08 -6.17
N ASN A 4 -13.28 36.96 -5.46
CA ASN A 4 -12.49 35.83 -5.92
C ASN A 4 -13.39 34.87 -6.69
N GLU A 5 -12.93 34.42 -7.86
CA GLU A 5 -13.63 33.51 -8.75
C GLU A 5 -12.82 32.23 -8.93
N CYS A 6 -13.52 31.11 -9.14
CA CYS A 6 -12.92 29.82 -9.49
C CYS A 6 -13.37 29.46 -10.91
N ASP A 7 -12.41 29.28 -11.81
CA ASP A 7 -12.65 28.95 -13.21
C ASP A 7 -11.71 27.81 -13.63
N ALA A 8 -12.30 26.66 -13.97
CA ALA A 8 -11.55 25.47 -14.38
C ALA A 8 -10.85 25.63 -15.74
N SER A 9 -11.26 26.60 -16.56
CA SER A 9 -10.65 26.87 -17.87
C SER A 9 -9.42 27.78 -17.78
N THR A 10 -9.27 28.52 -16.68
CA THR A 10 -8.18 29.46 -16.44
C THR A 10 -7.22 28.87 -15.38
N PRO A 11 -5.99 28.45 -15.74
CA PRO A 11 -5.09 27.76 -14.81
C PRO A 11 -4.78 28.50 -13.51
N GLU A 12 -4.76 29.84 -13.52
CA GLU A 12 -4.52 30.64 -12.30
C GLU A 12 -5.72 30.69 -11.34
N LEU A 13 -6.91 30.34 -11.82
CA LEU A 13 -8.17 30.33 -11.06
C LEU A 13 -8.71 28.91 -10.82
N ALA A 14 -8.02 27.90 -11.33
CA ALA A 14 -8.41 26.51 -11.24
C ALA A 14 -7.92 25.89 -9.93
N HIS A 15 -8.80 25.14 -9.27
CA HIS A 15 -8.51 24.45 -8.00
C HIS A 15 -8.69 22.93 -8.11
N PRO A 16 -7.93 22.24 -8.97
CA PRO A 16 -8.12 20.82 -9.26
C PRO A 16 -7.57 19.94 -8.11
N PRO A 17 -7.98 18.66 -8.03
CA PRO A 17 -7.67 17.79 -6.89
C PRO A 17 -6.17 17.47 -6.72
N GLU A 18 -5.36 17.61 -7.78
CA GLU A 18 -3.91 17.38 -7.74
C GLU A 18 -3.20 18.35 -6.79
N LEU A 19 -3.79 19.52 -6.54
CA LEU A 19 -3.27 20.51 -5.60
C LEU A 19 -3.33 20.06 -4.14
N MET A 20 -4.01 18.95 -3.81
CA MET A 20 -3.99 18.37 -2.45
C MET A 20 -2.70 17.57 -2.16
N PHE A 21 -1.84 17.34 -3.15
CA PHE A 21 -0.64 16.49 -3.02
C PHE A 21 0.59 17.11 -3.68
N ASP A 22 0.56 18.40 -4.01
CA ASP A 22 1.71 19.07 -4.61
C ASP A 22 2.79 19.39 -3.56
N PHE A 23 3.88 20.01 -3.99
CA PHE A 23 4.99 20.32 -3.08
C PHE A 23 4.61 21.49 -2.16
N GLU A 24 4.59 21.22 -0.85
CA GLU A 24 4.40 22.24 0.19
C GLU A 24 5.42 23.39 0.10
N GLY A 25 5.03 24.55 0.64
CA GLY A 25 5.90 25.72 0.76
C GLY A 25 5.83 26.68 -0.43
N ARG A 26 4.90 26.48 -1.36
CA ARG A 26 4.56 27.49 -2.37
C ARG A 26 3.90 28.70 -1.71
N HIS A 27 4.26 29.88 -2.21
CA HIS A 27 3.65 31.15 -1.87
C HIS A 27 3.16 31.82 -3.16
N PRO A 28 1.85 31.98 -3.37
CA PRO A 28 0.73 31.60 -2.48
C PRO A 28 0.54 30.08 -2.33
N SER A 29 -0.18 29.65 -1.29
CA SER A 29 -0.59 28.24 -1.13
C SER A 29 -1.54 27.84 -2.26
N THR A 30 -1.34 26.64 -2.77
CA THR A 30 -2.24 25.95 -3.69
C THR A 30 -3.25 25.13 -2.88
N PHE A 31 -4.45 24.91 -3.44
CA PHE A 31 -5.49 24.13 -2.78
C PHE A 31 -6.53 23.67 -3.79
N TRP A 32 -7.09 22.49 -3.56
CA TRP A 32 -8.34 22.07 -4.17
C TRP A 32 -9.52 22.81 -3.53
N GLN A 33 -10.58 23.07 -4.31
CA GLN A 33 -11.80 23.72 -3.81
C GLN A 33 -13.07 23.03 -4.34
N SER A 34 -14.08 22.89 -3.48
CA SER A 34 -15.42 22.43 -3.87
C SER A 34 -16.25 23.56 -4.47
N ALA A 35 -17.38 23.19 -5.09
CA ALA A 35 -18.46 24.16 -5.32
C ALA A 35 -18.96 24.73 -3.98
N THR A 36 -19.50 25.95 -4.02
CA THR A 36 -20.15 26.58 -2.86
C THR A 36 -21.52 25.95 -2.58
N TRP A 37 -22.05 26.12 -1.37
CA TRP A 37 -23.28 25.49 -0.89
C TRP A 37 -24.58 26.10 -1.47
N LYS A 38 -24.64 26.32 -2.79
CA LYS A 38 -25.79 26.94 -3.47
C LYS A 38 -27.09 26.12 -3.40
N GLU A 39 -26.98 24.80 -3.23
CA GLU A 39 -28.14 23.88 -3.15
C GLU A 39 -28.74 23.77 -1.73
N TYR A 40 -28.36 24.65 -0.80
CA TYR A 40 -28.96 24.68 0.55
C TYR A 40 -30.51 24.69 0.48
N PRO A 41 -31.22 23.88 1.30
CA PRO A 41 -30.77 23.12 2.48
C PRO A 41 -30.23 21.71 2.20
N LYS A 42 -30.09 21.28 0.93
CA LYS A 42 -29.52 19.97 0.63
C LYS A 42 -28.06 19.92 1.11
N PRO A 43 -27.63 18.92 1.91
CA PRO A 43 -26.27 18.88 2.45
C PRO A 43 -25.17 18.93 1.38
N LEU A 44 -24.16 19.78 1.59
CA LEU A 44 -22.96 19.81 0.75
C LEU A 44 -22.03 18.65 1.14
N GLN A 45 -22.29 17.46 0.60
CA GLN A 45 -21.49 16.27 0.87
C GLN A 45 -20.43 16.06 -0.21
N VAL A 46 -19.17 15.85 0.20
CA VAL A 46 -18.05 15.58 -0.71
C VAL A 46 -17.24 14.40 -0.19
N ASN A 47 -16.90 13.48 -1.10
CA ASN A 47 -16.06 12.32 -0.79
C ASN A 47 -14.74 12.42 -1.54
N ILE A 48 -13.63 12.39 -0.81
CA ILE A 48 -12.27 12.34 -1.39
C ILE A 48 -11.70 10.96 -1.10
N THR A 49 -11.39 10.21 -2.16
CA THR A 49 -10.92 8.83 -2.04
C THR A 49 -9.45 8.74 -2.46
N LEU A 50 -8.61 8.23 -1.57
CA LEU A 50 -7.18 8.01 -1.79
C LEU A 50 -6.97 6.51 -1.99
N SER A 51 -6.59 6.09 -3.20
CA SER A 51 -6.47 4.67 -3.56
C SER A 51 -5.04 4.32 -3.93
N TRP A 52 -4.44 3.34 -3.25
CA TRP A 52 -3.05 2.93 -3.53
C TRP A 52 -2.94 1.71 -4.43
N SER A 53 -4.03 0.96 -4.65
CA SER A 53 -4.01 -0.34 -5.33
C SER A 53 -2.96 -1.32 -4.76
N LYS A 54 -2.58 -1.11 -3.51
CA LYS A 54 -1.55 -1.83 -2.75
C LYS A 54 -1.83 -1.67 -1.27
N THR A 55 -1.56 -2.72 -0.50
CA THR A 55 -1.65 -2.67 0.95
C THR A 55 -0.47 -1.87 1.54
N ILE A 56 -0.78 -0.83 2.31
CA ILE A 56 0.15 0.10 2.98
C ILE A 56 -0.01 -0.02 4.51
N GLU A 57 1.09 0.04 5.24
CA GLU A 57 1.12 0.17 6.71
C GLU A 57 1.56 1.59 7.07
N LEU A 58 0.66 2.33 7.73
CA LEU A 58 0.88 3.73 8.10
C LEU A 58 1.92 3.85 9.23
N THR A 59 2.77 4.88 9.15
CA THR A 59 3.91 5.07 10.06
C THR A 59 3.94 6.42 10.75
N ASP A 60 3.16 7.38 10.28
CA ASP A 60 3.06 8.73 10.82
C ASP A 60 1.59 9.18 10.84
N ASN A 61 1.29 10.30 11.50
CA ASN A 61 -0.04 10.87 11.53
C ASN A 61 -0.54 11.17 10.10
N ILE A 62 -1.83 10.95 9.85
CA ILE A 62 -2.47 11.52 8.66
C ILE A 62 -2.77 12.98 8.98
N VAL A 63 -2.36 13.88 8.10
CA VAL A 63 -2.55 15.34 8.29
C VAL A 63 -3.31 15.89 7.10
N ILE A 64 -4.40 16.59 7.37
CA ILE A 64 -5.22 17.25 6.34
C ILE A 64 -5.23 18.73 6.67
N THR A 65 -4.70 19.54 5.74
CA THR A 65 -4.61 20.99 5.87
C THR A 65 -5.68 21.64 5.00
N PHE A 66 -6.58 22.39 5.62
CA PHE A 66 -7.65 23.12 4.95
C PHE A 66 -7.22 24.56 4.63
N GLU A 67 -7.59 25.06 3.45
CA GLU A 67 -7.51 26.51 3.17
C GLU A 67 -8.76 27.23 3.70
N SER A 68 -9.92 26.55 3.59
CA SER A 68 -11.18 26.98 4.19
C SER A 68 -11.17 26.75 5.71
N GLY A 69 -12.28 27.09 6.38
CA GLY A 69 -12.53 26.54 7.71
C GLY A 69 -12.60 25.01 7.69
N ARG A 70 -12.27 24.37 8.81
CA ARG A 70 -12.40 22.92 8.97
C ARG A 70 -13.88 22.50 8.99
N PRO A 71 -14.24 21.32 8.44
CA PRO A 71 -15.61 20.86 8.40
C PRO A 71 -16.26 20.78 9.79
N ASP A 72 -17.52 21.20 9.89
CA ASP A 72 -18.34 20.99 11.08
C ASP A 72 -18.64 19.50 11.31
N GLN A 73 -18.70 18.70 10.24
CA GLN A 73 -18.90 17.26 10.30
C GLN A 73 -18.06 16.57 9.21
N MET A 74 -17.20 15.65 9.62
CA MET A 74 -16.33 14.85 8.75
C MET A 74 -16.09 13.45 9.32
N ILE A 75 -15.97 12.46 8.43
CA ILE A 75 -15.57 11.09 8.78
C ILE A 75 -14.32 10.74 7.97
N LEU A 76 -13.28 10.26 8.65
CA LEU A 76 -12.18 9.54 8.00
C LEU A 76 -12.53 8.05 8.00
N GLU A 77 -12.53 7.42 6.84
CA GLU A 77 -12.77 6.00 6.66
C GLU A 77 -11.57 5.33 6.01
N LYS A 78 -11.46 4.01 6.20
CA LYS A 78 -10.42 3.19 5.58
C LYS A 78 -11.01 1.94 4.95
N SER A 79 -10.30 1.41 3.96
CA SER A 79 -10.53 0.10 3.37
C SER A 79 -9.32 -0.82 3.57
N LEU A 80 -9.59 -2.13 3.62
CA LEU A 80 -8.58 -3.19 3.66
C LEU A 80 -8.69 -4.14 2.46
N ASP A 81 -9.66 -3.91 1.58
CA ASP A 81 -10.07 -4.82 0.50
C ASP A 81 -10.25 -4.09 -0.83
N TYR A 82 -9.43 -3.06 -1.06
CA TYR A 82 -9.34 -2.31 -2.32
C TYR A 82 -10.64 -1.57 -2.64
N GLY A 83 -11.20 -0.87 -1.65
CA GLY A 83 -12.37 -0.01 -1.76
C GLY A 83 -13.71 -0.73 -1.81
N ARG A 84 -13.75 -2.06 -1.60
CA ARG A 84 -14.99 -2.85 -1.62
C ARG A 84 -15.83 -2.61 -0.38
N THR A 85 -15.18 -2.60 0.80
CA THR A 85 -15.80 -2.26 2.07
C THR A 85 -15.07 -1.11 2.73
N TRP A 86 -15.84 -0.33 3.49
CA TRP A 86 -15.38 0.89 4.16
C TRP A 86 -15.73 0.80 5.64
N GLN A 87 -14.77 1.13 6.49
CA GLN A 87 -14.94 1.16 7.94
C GLN A 87 -14.53 2.53 8.47
N PRO A 88 -15.24 3.08 9.47
CA PRO A 88 -14.87 4.34 10.07
C PRO A 88 -13.51 4.21 10.77
N TYR A 89 -12.68 5.23 10.62
CA TYR A 89 -11.36 5.32 11.22
C TYR A 89 -11.32 6.37 12.34
N GLN A 90 -11.98 7.51 12.14
CA GLN A 90 -12.25 8.52 13.18
C GLN A 90 -13.37 9.47 12.72
N TYR A 91 -14.16 9.95 13.68
CA TYR A 91 -15.20 10.95 13.46
C TYR A 91 -14.73 12.33 13.96
N TYR A 92 -15.09 13.37 13.24
CA TYR A 92 -14.75 14.76 13.55
C TYR A 92 -16.02 15.60 13.49
N ALA A 93 -16.35 16.28 14.58
CA ALA A 93 -17.53 17.12 14.65
C ALA A 93 -17.29 18.37 15.51
N THR A 94 -18.14 19.38 15.33
CA THR A 94 -18.30 20.49 16.28
C THR A 94 -19.08 20.07 17.53
N ASP A 95 -20.04 19.16 17.38
CA ASP A 95 -20.79 18.50 18.45
C ASP A 95 -20.94 17.01 18.10
N CYS A 96 -20.21 16.14 18.80
CA CYS A 96 -20.18 14.71 18.54
C CYS A 96 -21.49 14.00 18.92
N LEU A 97 -22.19 14.50 19.95
CA LEU A 97 -23.45 13.92 20.43
C LEU A 97 -24.58 14.18 19.44
N ASP A 98 -24.64 15.39 18.90
CA ASP A 98 -25.61 15.77 17.87
C ASP A 98 -25.29 15.10 16.52
N ALA A 99 -24.03 15.18 16.06
CA ALA A 99 -23.65 14.75 14.71
C ALA A 99 -23.65 13.23 14.52
N PHE A 100 -23.15 12.49 15.51
CA PHE A 100 -22.86 11.05 15.38
C PHE A 100 -23.39 10.21 16.55
N HIS A 101 -24.06 10.83 17.54
CA HIS A 101 -24.52 10.16 18.75
C HIS A 101 -23.37 9.45 19.51
N MET A 102 -22.22 10.12 19.59
CA MET A 102 -21.03 9.63 20.26
C MET A 102 -20.57 10.63 21.32
N ASP A 103 -20.10 10.14 22.47
CA ASP A 103 -19.42 11.00 23.44
C ASP A 103 -18.11 11.53 22.85
N PRO A 104 -17.81 12.84 23.00
CA PRO A 104 -16.55 13.39 22.53
C PRO A 104 -15.38 12.84 23.35
N LYS A 105 -14.34 12.39 22.65
CA LYS A 105 -13.09 11.88 23.24
C LYS A 105 -11.86 12.41 22.51
N SER A 106 -10.74 12.47 23.20
CA SER A 106 -9.41 12.63 22.63
C SER A 106 -8.70 11.29 22.55
N VAL A 107 -7.73 11.15 21.64
CA VAL A 107 -6.81 10.00 21.66
C VAL A 107 -6.03 9.94 22.98
N LYS A 108 -5.83 11.08 23.65
CA LYS A 108 -5.20 11.15 24.99
C LYS A 108 -6.00 10.46 26.08
N ASP A 109 -7.32 10.31 25.90
CA ASP A 109 -8.22 9.64 26.85
C ASP A 109 -8.26 8.12 26.65
N LEU A 110 -7.65 7.62 25.57
CA LEU A 110 -7.54 6.19 25.31
C LEU A 110 -6.50 5.52 26.22
N SER A 111 -6.52 4.20 26.21
CA SER A 111 -5.57 3.36 26.92
C SER A 111 -4.92 2.36 25.98
N GLN A 112 -3.89 1.66 26.47
CA GLN A 112 -3.26 0.56 25.73
C GLN A 112 -4.27 -0.52 25.29
N HIS A 113 -5.32 -0.77 26.08
CA HIS A 113 -6.34 -1.77 25.79
C HIS A 113 -7.41 -1.29 24.80
N THR A 114 -7.62 0.03 24.72
CA THR A 114 -8.64 0.67 23.86
C THR A 114 -8.02 1.39 22.66
N VAL A 115 -6.76 1.14 22.34
CA VAL A 115 -6.03 1.78 21.23
C VAL A 115 -6.67 1.57 19.85
N LEU A 116 -7.55 0.58 19.70
CA LEU A 116 -8.28 0.28 18.45
C LEU A 116 -9.67 0.92 18.41
N GLU A 117 -10.09 1.57 19.48
CA GLU A 117 -11.39 2.23 19.58
C GLU A 117 -11.47 3.38 18.56
N ILE A 118 -12.59 3.42 17.85
CA ILE A 118 -12.96 4.49 16.94
C ILE A 118 -13.72 5.53 17.76
N ILE A 119 -13.20 6.76 17.79
CA ILE A 119 -13.75 7.84 18.60
C ILE A 119 -14.33 8.95 17.72
N CYS A 120 -15.16 9.80 18.33
CA CYS A 120 -15.48 11.11 17.80
C CYS A 120 -14.71 12.17 18.60
N THR A 121 -14.08 13.10 17.89
CA THR A 121 -13.30 14.18 18.52
C THR A 121 -13.80 15.55 18.10
N GLU A 122 -13.85 16.45 19.10
CA GLU A 122 -14.17 17.88 18.92
C GLU A 122 -12.91 18.76 18.98
N GLU A 123 -11.70 18.18 19.14
CA GLU A 123 -10.44 18.95 19.26
C GLU A 123 -10.16 19.83 18.03
N TYR A 124 -10.69 19.43 16.87
CA TYR A 124 -10.49 20.11 15.59
C TYR A 124 -11.66 21.01 15.16
N SER A 125 -12.57 21.35 16.07
CA SER A 125 -13.73 22.20 15.79
C SER A 125 -13.44 23.70 15.86
N THR A 126 -12.53 24.13 16.75
CA THR A 126 -12.39 25.56 17.10
C THR A 126 -11.49 26.36 16.16
N GLY A 127 -11.99 27.46 15.57
CA GLY A 127 -11.23 28.30 14.63
C GLY A 127 -10.14 29.20 15.25
N TYR A 128 -10.00 29.24 16.58
CA TYR A 128 -9.17 30.22 17.30
C TYR A 128 -7.74 29.77 17.63
N SER A 129 -7.35 28.56 17.23
CA SER A 129 -6.00 28.01 17.48
C SER A 129 -4.99 28.41 16.40
N THR A 130 -3.69 28.42 16.74
CA THR A 130 -2.59 28.61 15.76
C THR A 130 -2.57 27.51 14.68
N ASN A 131 -3.21 26.37 14.93
CA ASN A 131 -3.40 25.26 13.98
C ASN A 131 -4.86 25.13 13.50
N SER A 132 -5.62 26.25 13.45
CA SER A 132 -7.07 26.28 13.16
C SER A 132 -7.48 25.71 11.80
N LYS A 133 -6.53 25.42 10.92
CA LYS A 133 -6.73 24.88 9.58
C LYS A 133 -6.36 23.40 9.43
N ILE A 134 -5.82 22.77 10.48
CA ILE A 134 -5.26 21.42 10.39
C ILE A 134 -6.13 20.41 11.15
N ILE A 135 -6.36 19.25 10.54
CA ILE A 135 -6.93 18.05 11.18
C ILE A 135 -5.87 16.95 11.21
N HIS A 136 -5.72 16.28 12.34
CA HIS A 136 -4.86 15.11 12.48
C HIS A 136 -5.65 13.82 12.72
N PHE A 137 -5.08 12.72 12.27
CA PHE A 137 -5.37 11.39 12.77
C PHE A 137 -4.11 10.84 13.45
N GLU A 138 -4.22 10.58 14.75
CA GLU A 138 -3.11 10.53 15.71
C GLU A 138 -2.45 9.14 15.81
N ILE A 139 -1.84 8.69 14.72
CA ILE A 139 -1.13 7.39 14.66
C ILE A 139 0.03 7.33 15.65
N LYS A 140 0.84 8.40 15.77
CA LYS A 140 1.98 8.43 16.69
C LYS A 140 1.57 8.42 18.15
N ASP A 141 0.46 9.05 18.50
CA ASP A 141 -0.07 8.99 19.86
C ASP A 141 -0.60 7.58 20.18
N ARG A 142 -1.22 6.91 19.19
CA ARG A 142 -1.60 5.50 19.34
C ARG A 142 -0.38 4.56 19.48
N PHE A 143 0.72 4.83 18.77
CA PHE A 143 1.98 4.10 18.97
C PHE A 143 2.61 4.38 20.35
N ALA A 144 2.45 5.59 20.87
CA ALA A 144 3.03 5.99 22.16
C ALA A 144 2.47 5.18 23.35
N PHE A 145 1.26 4.61 23.25
CA PHE A 145 0.74 3.69 24.27
C PHE A 145 1.61 2.45 24.49
N PHE A 146 2.38 2.03 23.49
CA PHE A 146 3.30 0.90 23.59
C PHE A 146 4.77 1.34 23.66
N ALA A 147 5.13 2.35 22.87
CA ALA A 147 6.50 2.81 22.69
C ALA A 147 6.94 3.93 23.64
N GLY A 148 6.01 4.47 24.43
CA GLY A 148 6.18 5.66 25.25
C GLY A 148 6.12 6.97 24.45
N PRO A 149 6.01 8.12 25.14
CA PRO A 149 5.74 9.43 24.52
C PRO A 149 6.85 9.92 23.58
N ARG A 150 8.08 9.46 23.77
CA ARG A 150 9.23 9.77 22.90
C ARG A 150 9.49 8.71 21.83
N LEU A 151 8.61 7.71 21.72
CA LEU A 151 8.75 6.57 20.79
C LEU A 151 10.13 5.87 20.90
N ARG A 152 10.64 5.70 22.12
CA ARG A 152 11.96 5.07 22.37
C ARG A 152 11.86 3.58 22.62
N ASN A 153 10.76 3.11 23.22
CA ASN A 153 10.55 1.70 23.55
C ASN A 153 9.95 0.94 22.35
N MET A 154 10.63 0.97 21.20
CA MET A 154 10.18 0.29 19.98
C MET A 154 10.02 -1.23 20.15
N ALA A 155 10.80 -1.83 21.05
CA ALA A 155 10.70 -3.26 21.33
C ALA A 155 9.30 -3.69 21.80
N SER A 156 8.69 -2.90 22.69
CA SER A 156 7.32 -3.12 23.16
C SER A 156 6.30 -3.03 22.02
N LEU A 157 6.38 -1.97 21.20
CA LEU A 157 5.49 -1.79 20.05
C LEU A 157 5.62 -2.92 19.02
N TYR A 158 6.84 -3.28 18.64
CA TYR A 158 7.09 -4.36 17.69
C TYR A 158 6.59 -5.71 18.19
N GLY A 159 6.79 -6.03 19.47
CA GLY A 159 6.24 -7.26 20.05
C GLY A 159 4.70 -7.31 20.00
N GLN A 160 4.03 -6.18 20.19
CA GLN A 160 2.57 -6.10 20.09
C GLN A 160 2.06 -6.19 18.65
N LEU A 161 2.77 -5.59 17.69
CA LEU A 161 2.44 -5.68 16.26
C LEU A 161 2.62 -7.08 15.68
N ASP A 162 3.62 -7.84 16.17
CA ASP A 162 3.85 -9.22 15.77
C ASP A 162 2.75 -10.16 16.31
N THR A 163 2.42 -10.01 17.59
CA THR A 163 1.49 -10.91 18.30
C THR A 163 0.01 -10.59 18.04
N THR A 164 -0.33 -9.32 17.79
CA THR A 164 -1.73 -8.87 17.72
C THR A 164 -2.11 -8.44 16.30
N LYS A 165 -2.70 -9.37 15.53
CA LYS A 165 -3.16 -9.12 14.15
C LYS A 165 -4.08 -7.91 14.04
N LYS A 166 -5.04 -7.74 14.96
CA LYS A 166 -5.99 -6.61 14.96
C LYS A 166 -5.28 -5.25 15.06
N LEU A 167 -4.21 -5.16 15.85
CA LEU A 167 -3.42 -3.95 16.00
C LEU A 167 -2.67 -3.60 14.72
N ARG A 168 -2.01 -4.59 14.10
CA ARG A 168 -1.34 -4.38 12.81
C ARG A 168 -2.33 -4.00 11.70
N ASP A 169 -3.45 -4.69 11.61
CA ASP A 169 -4.49 -4.41 10.61
C ASP A 169 -5.16 -3.05 10.82
N PHE A 170 -5.15 -2.51 12.06
CA PHE A 170 -5.64 -1.15 12.33
C PHE A 170 -4.83 -0.10 11.60
N PHE A 171 -3.50 -0.21 11.54
CA PHE A 171 -2.62 0.71 10.78
C PHE A 171 -2.42 0.30 9.32
N THR A 172 -3.06 -0.79 8.89
CA THR A 172 -3.05 -1.22 7.49
C THR A 172 -4.20 -0.58 6.73
N VAL A 173 -3.95 -0.13 5.50
CA VAL A 173 -4.95 0.42 4.57
C VAL A 173 -4.65 0.00 3.13
N THR A 174 -5.68 -0.14 2.30
CA THR A 174 -5.57 -0.14 0.83
C THR A 174 -6.07 1.16 0.23
N ASP A 175 -7.01 1.81 0.92
CA ASP A 175 -7.67 3.05 0.52
C ASP A 175 -8.09 3.84 1.77
N LEU A 176 -8.14 5.16 1.65
CA LEU A 176 -8.70 6.08 2.63
C LEU A 176 -9.81 6.89 1.97
N ARG A 177 -10.84 7.25 2.75
CA ARG A 177 -11.90 8.13 2.27
C ARG A 177 -12.20 9.19 3.30
N ILE A 178 -12.10 10.46 2.88
CA ILE A 178 -12.50 11.62 3.66
C ILE A 178 -13.93 11.94 3.22
N ARG A 179 -14.90 11.75 4.12
CA ARG A 179 -16.30 12.11 3.89
C ARG A 179 -16.59 13.42 4.58
N LEU A 180 -16.68 14.48 3.79
CA LEU A 180 -17.06 15.81 4.23
C LEU A 180 -18.59 15.90 4.21
N LEU A 181 -19.20 16.16 5.37
CA LEU A 181 -20.66 16.10 5.52
C LEU A 181 -21.30 17.47 5.70
N ARG A 182 -20.64 18.37 6.44
CA ARG A 182 -21.07 19.75 6.67
C ARG A 182 -19.86 20.70 6.65
N PRO A 183 -19.88 21.79 5.85
CA PRO A 183 -18.76 22.73 5.79
C PRO A 183 -18.68 23.57 7.06
N ALA A 184 -17.57 24.31 7.21
CA ALA A 184 -17.42 25.26 8.30
C ALA A 184 -18.50 26.32 8.23
N VAL A 185 -19.42 26.36 9.20
CA VAL A 185 -20.44 27.41 9.26
C VAL A 185 -20.08 28.52 10.25
N GLY A 186 -19.30 28.20 11.28
CA GLY A 186 -18.81 29.15 12.30
C GLY A 186 -19.89 29.73 13.23
N GLU A 187 -21.16 29.61 12.87
CA GLU A 187 -22.32 30.04 13.63
C GLU A 187 -23.36 28.90 13.71
N ILE A 188 -24.32 29.02 14.63
CA ILE A 188 -25.39 28.03 14.83
C ILE A 188 -26.29 27.94 13.59
N PHE A 189 -26.51 29.06 12.90
CA PHE A 189 -27.39 29.16 11.74
C PHE A 189 -26.59 29.43 10.46
N VAL A 190 -27.04 28.82 9.36
CA VAL A 190 -26.53 29.10 8.02
C VAL A 190 -27.16 30.41 7.54
N ASP A 191 -26.35 31.35 7.09
CA ASP A 191 -26.86 32.55 6.44
C ASP A 191 -27.15 32.25 4.97
N GLU A 192 -28.44 32.05 4.70
CA GLU A 192 -29.01 31.69 3.41
C GLU A 192 -28.82 32.78 2.34
N LEU A 193 -28.58 34.04 2.73
CA LEU A 193 -28.35 35.14 1.79
C LEU A 193 -26.94 35.13 1.21
N HIS A 194 -25.96 34.52 1.91
CA HIS A 194 -24.58 34.45 1.43
C HIS A 194 -23.99 33.04 1.49
N LEU A 195 -24.64 32.10 0.79
CA LEU A 195 -24.20 30.71 0.64
C LEU A 195 -22.84 30.55 -0.04
N ALA A 196 -22.37 31.59 -0.76
CA ALA A 196 -21.06 31.59 -1.41
C ALA A 196 -19.88 31.48 -0.42
N ARG A 197 -20.09 31.74 0.87
CA ARG A 197 -19.05 31.62 1.90
C ARG A 197 -18.80 30.17 2.35
N TYR A 198 -19.73 29.25 2.08
CA TYR A 198 -19.66 27.87 2.55
C TYR A 198 -19.19 26.94 1.44
N PHE A 199 -17.98 26.43 1.59
CA PHE A 199 -17.33 25.49 0.68
C PHE A 199 -16.22 24.74 1.43
N TYR A 200 -15.65 23.73 0.80
CA TYR A 200 -14.44 23.07 1.26
C TYR A 200 -13.25 23.49 0.42
N ALA A 201 -12.11 23.73 1.06
CA ALA A 201 -10.85 23.88 0.37
C ALA A 201 -9.73 23.18 1.15
N ILE A 202 -8.95 22.34 0.48
CA ILE A 202 -7.87 21.52 1.07
C ILE A 202 -6.57 21.86 0.37
N SER A 203 -5.61 22.34 1.14
CA SER A 203 -4.28 22.73 0.66
C SER A 203 -3.32 21.55 0.58
N ASP A 204 -3.40 20.59 1.51
CA ASP A 204 -2.48 19.46 1.53
C ASP A 204 -3.03 18.26 2.30
N ILE A 205 -2.69 17.05 1.85
CA ILE A 205 -2.99 15.79 2.51
C ILE A 205 -1.71 14.96 2.62
N LYS A 206 -1.21 14.79 3.85
CA LYS A 206 -0.05 13.96 4.15
C LYS A 206 -0.47 12.59 4.65
N VAL A 207 -0.10 11.56 3.88
CA VAL A 207 -0.18 10.16 4.30
C VAL A 207 1.22 9.56 4.17
N ARG A 208 1.82 9.16 5.30
CA ARG A 208 3.12 8.49 5.33
C ARG A 208 2.99 7.05 5.81
N GLY A 209 3.58 6.14 5.06
CA GLY A 209 3.56 4.71 5.36
C GLY A 209 4.60 3.96 4.55
N ARG A 210 4.62 2.64 4.76
CA ARG A 210 5.45 1.69 4.03
C ARG A 210 4.59 0.62 3.37
N CYS A 211 5.06 0.04 2.28
CA CYS A 211 4.39 -1.12 1.69
C CYS A 211 4.28 -2.26 2.72
N LYS A 212 3.10 -2.88 2.82
CA LYS A 212 2.95 -4.15 3.53
C LYS A 212 3.62 -5.24 2.71
N CYS A 213 4.78 -5.71 3.14
CA CYS A 213 5.49 -6.82 2.52
C CYS A 213 5.64 -8.01 3.48
N ASN A 214 4.86 -8.02 4.58
CA ASN A 214 4.89 -9.05 5.62
C ASN A 214 6.32 -9.36 6.14
N LEU A 215 7.20 -8.35 6.18
CA LEU A 215 8.61 -8.46 6.56
C LEU A 215 9.44 -9.41 5.67
N HIS A 216 9.09 -9.54 4.38
CA HIS A 216 9.84 -10.31 3.39
C HIS A 216 10.33 -9.49 2.19
N ALA A 217 10.30 -8.16 2.26
CA ALA A 217 10.93 -7.30 1.26
C ALA A 217 11.37 -5.99 1.91
N THR A 218 12.50 -5.46 1.44
CA THR A 218 12.97 -4.11 1.79
C THR A 218 12.66 -3.10 0.68
N VAL A 219 12.61 -3.57 -0.56
CA VAL A 219 12.33 -2.76 -1.75
C VAL A 219 10.87 -2.89 -2.17
N CYS A 220 10.25 -1.76 -2.49
CA CYS A 220 8.90 -1.69 -3.05
C CYS A 220 8.94 -0.84 -4.31
N VAL A 221 8.67 -1.47 -5.46
CA VAL A 221 8.85 -0.87 -6.78
C VAL A 221 7.51 -0.35 -7.29
N TYR A 222 7.53 0.84 -7.89
CA TYR A 222 6.40 1.39 -8.63
C TYR A 222 6.59 1.08 -10.11
N ASP A 223 5.77 0.19 -10.64
CA ASP A 223 5.77 -0.21 -12.05
C ASP A 223 4.34 -0.23 -12.60
N ASN A 224 4.14 0.26 -13.83
CA ASN A 224 2.84 0.30 -14.51
C ASN A 224 1.69 0.82 -13.62
N SER A 225 1.94 1.94 -12.95
CA SER A 225 0.99 2.58 -12.01
C SER A 225 0.61 1.75 -10.79
N LYS A 226 1.39 0.73 -10.44
CA LYS A 226 1.15 -0.16 -9.32
C LYS A 226 2.39 -0.33 -8.45
N LEU A 227 2.19 -0.19 -7.15
CA LEU A 227 3.23 -0.40 -6.16
C LEU A 227 3.27 -1.89 -5.77
N THR A 228 4.43 -2.55 -5.83
CA THR A 228 4.58 -3.99 -5.56
C THR A 228 5.86 -4.29 -4.77
N CYS A 229 5.80 -5.22 -3.81
CA CYS A 229 6.98 -5.64 -3.06
C CYS A 229 7.91 -6.51 -3.92
N GLU A 230 9.23 -6.28 -3.84
CA GLU A 230 10.23 -7.18 -4.41
C GLU A 230 10.52 -8.32 -3.42
N CYS A 231 9.74 -9.40 -3.52
CA CYS A 231 9.69 -10.42 -2.48
C CYS A 231 10.96 -11.29 -2.38
N GLU A 232 11.52 -11.33 -1.17
CA GLU A 232 12.61 -12.18 -0.73
C GLU A 232 12.07 -13.41 0.05
N HIS A 233 12.96 -14.12 0.77
CA HIS A 233 12.59 -15.22 1.66
C HIS A 233 11.69 -16.29 1.02
N ASN A 234 11.89 -16.54 -0.27
CA ASN A 234 11.10 -17.49 -1.08
C ASN A 234 9.58 -17.23 -1.05
N THR A 235 9.17 -15.96 -0.93
CA THR A 235 7.78 -15.53 -0.97
C THR A 235 7.41 -14.89 -2.30
N THR A 236 6.11 -14.76 -2.56
CA THR A 236 5.56 -14.17 -3.79
C THR A 236 4.19 -13.53 -3.54
N GLY A 237 3.64 -12.90 -4.58
CA GLY A 237 2.43 -12.09 -4.51
C GLY A 237 2.71 -10.63 -4.14
N PRO A 238 1.70 -9.75 -4.23
CA PRO A 238 1.90 -8.30 -4.10
C PRO A 238 2.43 -7.86 -2.73
N ASP A 239 2.06 -8.59 -1.68
CA ASP A 239 2.43 -8.31 -0.29
C ASP A 239 3.40 -9.37 0.27
N CYS A 240 3.96 -10.23 -0.57
CA CYS A 240 4.77 -11.38 -0.12
C CYS A 240 4.01 -12.34 0.82
N GLY A 241 2.69 -12.43 0.63
CA GLY A 241 1.75 -13.17 1.48
C GLY A 241 1.59 -14.66 1.15
N LYS A 242 2.45 -15.21 0.27
CA LYS A 242 2.41 -16.61 -0.18
C LYS A 242 3.82 -17.13 -0.38
N CYS A 243 4.03 -18.43 -0.18
CA CYS A 243 5.27 -19.09 -0.59
C CYS A 243 5.36 -19.21 -2.12
N LYS A 244 6.58 -19.14 -2.66
CA LYS A 244 6.87 -19.55 -4.04
C LYS A 244 6.57 -21.05 -4.20
N LYS A 245 6.26 -21.47 -5.43
CA LYS A 245 6.15 -22.90 -5.77
C LYS A 245 7.45 -23.62 -5.35
N ASN A 246 7.33 -24.83 -4.81
CA ASN A 246 8.43 -25.66 -4.28
C ASN A 246 9.01 -25.24 -2.91
N TYR A 247 8.66 -24.07 -2.37
CA TYR A 247 9.04 -23.61 -1.02
C TYR A 247 7.88 -23.71 -0.04
N GLN A 248 7.26 -24.89 -0.01
CA GLN A 248 6.05 -25.17 0.77
C GLN A 248 6.34 -26.26 1.81
N GLY A 249 7.58 -26.35 2.32
CA GLY A 249 7.96 -27.26 3.41
C GLY A 249 7.34 -26.90 4.76
N ARG A 250 6.70 -25.73 4.88
CA ARG A 250 5.77 -25.37 5.95
C ARG A 250 4.74 -24.35 5.46
N PRO A 251 3.60 -24.19 6.17
CA PRO A 251 2.64 -23.12 5.89
C PRO A 251 3.33 -21.75 5.93
N TRP A 252 2.87 -20.83 5.09
CA TRP A 252 3.37 -19.46 5.08
C TRP A 252 3.09 -18.77 6.42
N SER A 253 4.08 -18.04 6.94
CA SER A 253 3.93 -17.12 8.06
C SER A 253 4.71 -15.82 7.76
N PRO A 254 4.20 -14.66 8.20
CA PRO A 254 4.92 -13.40 8.04
C PRO A 254 6.22 -13.44 8.84
N GLY A 255 7.20 -12.62 8.48
CA GLY A 255 8.34 -12.35 9.36
C GLY A 255 7.91 -11.71 10.68
N SER A 256 8.84 -11.66 11.64
CA SER A 256 8.66 -11.00 12.94
C SER A 256 9.84 -10.08 13.21
N TYR A 257 9.56 -8.97 13.89
CA TYR A 257 10.59 -8.04 14.36
C TYR A 257 11.47 -8.62 15.47
N LEU A 258 11.07 -9.72 16.10
CA LEU A 258 11.77 -10.34 17.22
C LEU A 258 12.59 -11.57 16.76
N PRO A 259 13.79 -11.80 17.37
CA PRO A 259 14.45 -10.98 18.38
C PRO A 259 15.19 -9.76 17.75
N ILE A 260 15.20 -8.64 18.47
CA ILE A 260 15.85 -7.40 18.03
C ILE A 260 17.38 -7.56 18.08
N PRO A 261 18.16 -7.05 17.09
CA PRO A 261 17.73 -6.18 15.98
C PRO A 261 17.41 -6.91 14.67
N LYS A 262 17.72 -8.21 14.56
CA LYS A 262 17.66 -8.94 13.27
C LYS A 262 16.25 -9.44 12.92
N GLY A 263 15.41 -9.69 13.91
CA GLY A 263 14.11 -10.32 13.71
C GLY A 263 14.21 -11.78 13.26
N THR A 264 13.09 -12.32 12.80
CA THR A 264 12.99 -13.64 12.18
C THR A 264 12.26 -13.54 10.84
N ALA A 265 12.88 -14.04 9.77
CA ALA A 265 12.32 -14.00 8.43
C ALA A 265 11.18 -15.00 8.21
N ASN A 266 11.08 -16.04 9.05
CA ASN A 266 10.10 -17.13 8.91
C ASN A 266 10.02 -17.77 7.50
N THR A 267 11.14 -17.76 6.78
CA THR A 267 11.29 -18.36 5.44
C THR A 267 10.78 -19.80 5.41
N SER A 268 9.95 -20.14 4.43
CA SER A 268 9.53 -21.54 4.25
C SER A 268 10.64 -22.34 3.56
N ASN A 269 10.91 -23.53 4.08
CA ASN A 269 11.89 -24.44 3.52
C ASN A 269 11.36 -25.11 2.25
N VAL A 270 12.26 -25.79 1.56
CA VAL A 270 11.91 -26.67 0.45
C VAL A 270 11.11 -27.87 0.97
N CYS A 271 10.38 -28.55 0.08
CA CYS A 271 9.46 -29.63 0.40
C CYS A 271 10.05 -30.80 1.21
N ASP A 272 11.36 -31.03 1.14
CA ASP A 272 12.04 -32.08 1.90
C ASP A 272 13.04 -31.51 2.92
N ASN A 273 13.49 -32.39 3.83
CA ASN A 273 14.44 -32.05 4.88
C ASN A 273 15.88 -31.86 4.37
N GLU A 274 16.16 -32.26 3.12
CA GLU A 274 17.46 -32.13 2.47
C GLU A 274 17.59 -30.80 1.69
N LEU A 275 16.56 -29.94 1.74
CA LEU A 275 16.46 -28.68 1.00
C LEU A 275 16.45 -28.86 -0.53
N LEU A 276 16.00 -30.01 -1.02
CA LEU A 276 15.90 -30.36 -2.43
C LEU A 276 14.49 -30.15 -2.97
N HIS A 277 14.44 -29.57 -4.17
CA HIS A 277 13.19 -29.16 -4.80
C HIS A 277 12.49 -30.35 -5.45
N CYS A 278 11.16 -30.36 -5.42
CA CYS A 278 10.39 -31.21 -6.33
C CYS A 278 10.76 -30.85 -7.78
N GLN A 279 11.21 -31.83 -8.54
CA GLN A 279 11.64 -31.73 -9.93
C GLN A 279 10.46 -32.01 -10.87
N ASN A 280 10.66 -31.78 -12.17
CA ASN A 280 9.74 -32.19 -13.25
C ASN A 280 8.27 -31.80 -13.05
N GLY A 281 8.03 -30.61 -12.48
CA GLY A 281 6.68 -30.11 -12.23
C GLY A 281 5.97 -30.69 -11.00
N GLY A 282 6.67 -31.47 -10.16
CA GLY A 282 6.17 -31.96 -8.88
C GLY A 282 5.68 -30.85 -7.96
N THR A 283 4.63 -31.13 -7.19
CA THR A 283 4.05 -30.17 -6.23
C THR A 283 4.21 -30.72 -4.82
N CYS A 284 4.62 -29.89 -3.87
CA CYS A 284 4.76 -30.32 -2.48
C CYS A 284 3.38 -30.58 -1.85
N HIS A 285 3.20 -31.74 -1.21
CA HIS A 285 1.98 -32.11 -0.52
C HIS A 285 2.24 -32.41 0.94
N ASN A 286 1.34 -31.87 1.78
CA ASN A 286 1.44 -31.88 3.24
C ASN A 286 2.81 -31.46 3.78
N ASN A 287 3.57 -30.73 2.98
CA ASN A 287 4.86 -30.16 3.35
C ASN A 287 5.95 -31.20 3.68
N VAL A 288 5.80 -32.44 3.18
CA VAL A 288 6.75 -33.55 3.47
C VAL A 288 7.09 -34.38 2.22
N ARG A 289 6.26 -34.34 1.17
CA ARG A 289 6.44 -35.21 -0.01
C ARG A 289 6.07 -34.50 -1.31
N CYS A 290 6.84 -34.75 -2.36
CA CYS A 290 6.47 -34.33 -3.70
C CYS A 290 5.38 -35.23 -4.29
N LEU A 291 4.29 -34.63 -4.76
CA LEU A 291 3.34 -35.26 -5.68
C LEU A 291 3.83 -35.06 -7.10
N CYS A 292 4.12 -36.18 -7.76
CA CYS A 292 4.66 -36.18 -9.11
C CYS A 292 3.54 -36.17 -10.15
N PRO A 293 3.72 -35.42 -11.26
CA PRO A 293 2.86 -35.56 -12.43
C PRO A 293 2.93 -37.00 -12.96
N ALA A 294 1.92 -37.42 -13.73
CA ALA A 294 1.75 -38.81 -14.13
C ALA A 294 2.97 -39.44 -14.83
N ALA A 295 3.76 -38.64 -15.56
CA ALA A 295 4.95 -39.06 -16.28
C ALA A 295 6.22 -39.20 -15.42
N TYR A 296 6.17 -38.90 -14.11
CA TYR A 296 7.34 -38.89 -13.25
C TYR A 296 7.09 -39.64 -11.92
N THR A 297 8.18 -40.14 -11.33
CA THR A 297 8.23 -40.93 -10.10
C THR A 297 9.53 -40.58 -9.35
N GLY A 298 9.74 -41.15 -8.16
CA GLY A 298 10.82 -40.78 -7.25
C GLY A 298 10.35 -39.89 -6.10
N ILE A 299 11.22 -39.67 -5.12
CA ILE A 299 10.90 -38.89 -3.90
C ILE A 299 10.72 -37.41 -4.24
N LEU A 300 11.49 -36.93 -5.22
CA LEU A 300 11.48 -35.57 -5.74
C LEU A 300 10.94 -35.49 -7.16
N CYS A 301 10.28 -36.54 -7.66
CA CYS A 301 9.81 -36.64 -9.04
C CYS A 301 10.96 -36.61 -10.06
N GLU A 302 12.14 -37.05 -9.65
CA GLU A 302 13.38 -37.00 -10.41
C GLU A 302 13.48 -38.07 -11.52
N LYS A 303 12.61 -39.08 -11.50
CA LYS A 303 12.64 -40.20 -12.44
C LYS A 303 11.47 -40.14 -13.41
N LEU A 304 11.69 -40.48 -14.68
CA LEU A 304 10.59 -40.70 -15.62
C LEU A 304 9.84 -41.97 -15.23
N ARG A 305 8.50 -41.95 -15.32
CA ARG A 305 7.68 -43.13 -15.10
C ARG A 305 7.74 -43.96 -16.39
N CYS A 306 8.55 -45.00 -16.38
CA CYS A 306 8.55 -46.00 -17.46
C CYS A 306 7.26 -46.82 -17.32
N GLU A 307 6.28 -46.62 -18.20
CA GLU A 307 5.19 -47.59 -18.36
C GLU A 307 5.74 -48.80 -19.12
N GLU A 308 5.49 -49.99 -18.58
CA GLU A 308 5.92 -51.32 -19.02
C GLU A 308 7.26 -51.86 -18.48
N ALA A 309 7.18 -53.09 -17.96
CA ALA A 309 8.28 -53.89 -17.48
C ALA A 309 9.17 -54.30 -18.67
N GLY A 310 10.15 -53.45 -19.01
CA GLY A 310 11.16 -53.79 -20.02
C GLY A 310 12.00 -52.63 -20.56
N SER A 311 11.61 -51.36 -20.40
CA SER A 311 12.27 -50.25 -21.13
C SER A 311 13.31 -49.43 -20.35
N CYS A 312 13.62 -49.77 -19.10
CA CYS A 312 14.59 -48.99 -18.30
C CYS A 312 15.81 -49.86 -17.97
N GLY A 313 16.66 -50.05 -18.98
CA GLY A 313 17.98 -50.68 -18.86
C GLY A 313 19.05 -49.65 -18.48
N PRO A 314 20.11 -50.05 -17.74
CA PRO A 314 21.20 -49.16 -17.37
C PRO A 314 22.18 -49.06 -18.55
N ASP A 315 21.75 -48.51 -19.68
CA ASP A 315 22.63 -48.09 -20.77
C ASP A 315 21.82 -47.28 -21.79
N SER A 316 21.85 -45.96 -21.66
CA SER A 316 21.41 -45.03 -22.71
C SER A 316 22.21 -43.73 -22.60
N GLY A 317 23.53 -43.86 -22.55
CA GLY A 317 24.41 -42.80 -23.00
C GLY A 317 24.39 -42.77 -24.52
N GLN A 318 23.46 -42.02 -25.12
CA GLN A 318 23.59 -41.44 -26.46
C GLN A 318 22.37 -40.55 -26.72
N GLY A 319 22.61 -39.24 -26.80
CA GLY A 319 21.62 -38.29 -27.30
C GLY A 319 21.23 -38.60 -28.76
N PRO A 320 20.07 -38.10 -29.22
CA PRO A 320 19.64 -38.33 -30.59
C PRO A 320 20.61 -37.65 -31.59
N PRO A 321 20.90 -38.27 -32.74
CA PRO A 321 21.81 -37.69 -33.73
C PRO A 321 21.15 -36.50 -34.41
N ALA A 322 21.90 -35.41 -34.53
CA ALA A 322 21.53 -34.27 -35.35
C ALA A 322 21.44 -34.69 -36.82
N HIS A 323 20.31 -34.40 -37.47
CA HIS A 323 20.14 -34.53 -38.90
C HIS A 323 21.17 -33.67 -39.65
N SER A 324 22.11 -34.32 -40.32
CA SER A 324 23.01 -33.72 -41.30
C SER A 324 22.29 -33.51 -42.64
N LYS A 325 22.29 -32.26 -43.12
CA LYS A 325 22.03 -31.93 -44.54
C LYS A 325 23.38 -31.89 -45.28
N PRO A 326 23.42 -32.25 -46.59
CA PRO A 326 24.66 -32.54 -47.28
C PRO A 326 25.38 -31.27 -47.74
N ALA A 327 26.71 -31.31 -47.70
CA ALA A 327 27.61 -30.34 -48.30
C ALA A 327 28.14 -30.89 -49.62
N LEU A 328 28.19 -30.05 -50.65
CA LEU A 328 29.04 -30.18 -51.85
C LEU A 328 29.57 -28.77 -52.18
N PRO A 329 30.74 -28.66 -52.83
CA PRO A 329 31.86 -27.90 -52.29
C PRO A 329 32.25 -26.74 -53.22
N LEU A 330 32.79 -25.66 -52.68
CA LEU A 330 33.49 -24.68 -53.52
C LEU A 330 34.76 -24.20 -52.83
N LEU A 331 35.86 -24.82 -53.24
CA LEU A 331 37.19 -24.30 -53.16
C LEU A 331 37.32 -23.25 -54.27
N LEU A 332 37.28 -21.95 -53.96
CA LEU A 332 38.00 -20.91 -54.71
C LEU A 332 37.89 -19.54 -54.01
N LEU A 333 39.01 -18.81 -54.05
CA LEU A 333 39.18 -17.38 -53.82
C LEU A 333 39.37 -16.88 -52.37
N LEU A 334 40.62 -17.06 -51.93
CA LEU A 334 41.45 -15.99 -51.35
C LEU A 334 41.17 -14.58 -51.90
N LEU A 335 41.32 -13.62 -50.99
CA LEU A 335 41.81 -12.23 -51.16
C LEU A 335 40.84 -11.22 -51.79
N LEU A 336 40.96 -9.97 -51.28
CA LEU A 336 40.30 -8.71 -51.68
C LEU A 336 38.95 -8.50 -50.95
N LEU A 337 38.71 -7.51 -50.10
CA LEU A 337 39.27 -6.17 -49.97
C LEU A 337 39.10 -5.69 -48.52
N SER A 338 40.19 -5.17 -47.97
CA SER A 338 40.20 -4.16 -46.92
C SER A 338 39.50 -2.86 -47.37
N ALA A 339 39.06 -2.10 -46.37
CA ALA A 339 38.75 -0.66 -46.38
C ALA A 339 37.33 -0.26 -46.81
N LEU A 340 36.58 0.36 -45.90
CA LEU A 340 36.44 1.83 -45.84
C LEU A 340 35.46 2.23 -44.72
N LEU A 341 35.98 3.05 -43.79
CA LEU A 341 35.32 4.08 -42.95
C LEU A 341 34.17 3.65 -42.02
N GLY A 342 34.10 4.11 -40.77
CA GLY A 342 34.69 5.30 -40.16
C GLY A 342 33.59 6.15 -39.53
N ALA A 343 33.74 6.43 -38.24
CA ALA A 343 33.12 7.50 -37.45
C ALA A 343 31.57 7.53 -37.31
N ALA A 344 31.08 7.50 -36.06
CA ALA A 344 30.64 8.70 -35.34
C ALA A 344 29.66 8.38 -34.18
N ASN A 345 30.04 8.91 -33.02
CA ASN A 345 29.28 9.38 -31.85
C ASN A 345 28.33 8.48 -31.01
N PRO A 346 28.40 8.63 -29.67
CA PRO A 346 27.33 8.31 -28.73
C PRO A 346 26.41 9.53 -28.51
N LEU A 347 25.12 9.33 -28.18
CA LEU A 347 24.31 10.24 -27.35
C LEU A 347 22.87 9.72 -27.12
N VAL A 348 22.36 9.99 -25.89
CA VAL A 348 20.98 10.05 -25.36
C VAL A 348 20.17 8.74 -25.26
N PHE A 349 19.42 8.42 -24.17
CA PHE A 349 18.86 9.15 -23.02
C PHE A 349 19.03 8.36 -21.72
#